data_AF-A0A8V0XDP1-F1
#
_entry.id   AF-A0A8V0XDP1-F1
#
_cell.length_a   1.000
_cell.length_b   1.000
_cell.length_c   1.000
_cell.angle_alpha   90.00
_cell.angle_beta   90.00
_cell.angle_gamma   90.00
#
_symmetry.space_group_name_H-M   'P 1'
#
loop_
_entity.id
_entity.type
_entity.pdbx_description
1 polymer ?
#
loop_
_entity_poly.entity_id
_entity_poly.type
_entity_poly.pdbx_seq_one_letter_code
_entity_poly.pdbx_strand_id
1 'polypeptide(L)'
;MWLKSQILLLYCIASEVWMAKRLDARRNLTKELYSLEDSGSAKWNRLKRSLYQGKSCRIRGCCTGRNDDCSFNIASRAAICYCDQFCASGPPGPIDCCADYWDACENAVEPTRSDEPWPPPASGCYKDGRYYGEGAIIKDNCNSCKCVQSNWKCSNEVCLVRPDLIHHINSGDYGWKADNYTQFWGMTLEEGFRKRLGTLPPSHSLLNMKAIPGSSVPEEKFPEFFAATYAWPDWIHDPLDQRNCGASWAFSTASVAADRITIHSDGQITDNLSVQNLISCDTGNQRGCNGGSIDGAWRYLTTHGVVSYACYPSFWKHHLDSPSENQCYVSSEYGKNHTNGPCPNALEDSNRLYRCGSHYRVSSKETDIMEEIMAKGPVQAIMKVYEDFFLYKEGIYRHSYKAGSKWKTHSVKLLGWGSLPGKNGQKQKFWAFLN
;
A
#
# COMPACT_ATOMS: atom_id res chain seq x y z
N MET A 1 42.16 15.47 -20.12
CA MET A 1 41.26 14.68 -19.25
C MET A 1 40.63 15.47 -18.09
N TRP A 2 41.15 16.63 -17.70
CA TRP A 2 40.54 17.46 -16.63
C TRP A 2 39.32 18.30 -17.05
N LEU A 3 39.23 18.73 -18.31
CA LEU A 3 38.09 19.55 -18.78
C LEU A 3 36.75 18.77 -18.85
N LYS A 4 36.79 17.46 -19.16
CA LYS A 4 35.58 16.63 -19.27
C LYS A 4 34.96 16.28 -17.91
N SER A 5 35.76 16.26 -16.84
CA SER A 5 35.28 15.94 -15.48
C SER A 5 34.59 17.15 -14.83
N GLN A 6 35.03 18.39 -15.14
CA GLN A 6 34.35 19.60 -14.69
C GLN A 6 33.00 19.83 -15.37
N ILE A 7 32.85 19.44 -16.65
CA ILE A 7 31.56 19.55 -17.38
C ILE A 7 30.52 18.57 -16.82
N LEU A 8 30.93 17.35 -16.42
CA LEU A 8 30.04 16.38 -15.76
C LEU A 8 29.60 16.86 -14.38
N LEU A 9 30.51 17.44 -13.58
CA LEU A 9 30.17 18.00 -12.27
C LEU A 9 29.19 19.18 -12.40
N LEU A 10 29.37 20.05 -13.39
CA LEU A 10 28.45 21.15 -13.68
C LEU A 10 27.06 20.66 -14.11
N TYR A 11 26.99 19.57 -14.88
CA TYR A 11 25.71 18.93 -15.25
C TYR A 11 25.00 18.30 -14.04
N CYS A 12 25.74 17.63 -13.14
CA CYS A 12 25.17 17.06 -11.92
C CYS A 12 24.63 18.15 -10.98
N ILE A 13 25.39 19.24 -10.77
CA ILE A 13 24.94 20.35 -9.91
C ILE A 13 23.75 21.09 -10.55
N ALA A 14 23.73 21.27 -11.87
CA ALA A 14 22.59 21.86 -12.57
C ALA A 14 21.32 20.99 -12.44
N SER A 15 21.47 19.66 -12.47
CA SER A 15 20.34 18.74 -12.30
C SER A 15 19.78 18.74 -10.87
N GLU A 16 20.63 18.83 -9.85
CA GLU A 16 20.19 18.94 -8.45
C GLU A 16 19.51 20.28 -8.15
N VAL A 17 20.03 21.39 -8.69
CA VAL A 17 19.42 22.73 -8.53
C VAL A 17 18.07 22.80 -9.26
N TRP A 18 17.93 22.15 -10.41
CA TRP A 18 16.65 22.06 -11.13
C TRP A 18 15.63 21.19 -10.38
N MET A 19 16.06 20.07 -9.78
CA MET A 19 15.23 19.21 -8.94
C MET A 19 14.75 19.94 -7.67
N ALA A 20 15.62 20.68 -6.99
CA ALA A 20 15.27 21.47 -5.80
C ALA A 20 14.25 22.58 -6.12
N LYS A 21 14.43 23.30 -7.24
CA LYS A 21 13.48 24.32 -7.70
C LYS A 21 12.11 23.73 -8.07
N ARG A 22 12.07 22.50 -8.61
CA ARG A 22 10.81 21.81 -8.98
C ARG A 22 10.06 21.27 -7.75
N LEU A 23 10.78 20.87 -6.70
CA LEU A 23 10.22 20.51 -5.40
C LEU A 23 9.65 21.73 -4.65
N ASP A 24 10.33 22.88 -4.68
CA ASP A 24 9.82 24.13 -4.09
C ASP A 24 8.61 24.68 -4.85
N ALA A 25 8.58 24.56 -6.18
CA ALA A 25 7.39 24.91 -6.98
C ALA A 25 6.17 24.04 -6.63
N ARG A 26 6.36 22.74 -6.37
CA ARG A 26 5.29 21.83 -5.89
C ARG A 26 4.80 22.18 -4.47
N ARG A 27 5.69 22.64 -3.59
CA ARG A 27 5.34 23.14 -2.23
C ARG A 27 4.58 24.46 -2.26
N ASN A 28 4.89 25.35 -3.20
CA ASN A 28 4.20 26.64 -3.33
C ASN A 28 2.82 26.48 -3.99
N LEU A 29 2.66 25.55 -4.94
CA LEU A 29 1.36 25.23 -5.56
C LEU A 29 0.35 24.66 -4.54
N THR A 30 0.81 23.90 -3.56
CA THR A 30 -0.02 23.40 -2.44
C THR A 30 -0.34 24.49 -1.41
N LYS A 31 0.41 25.59 -1.40
CA LYS A 31 0.22 26.73 -0.48
C LYS A 31 -0.78 27.75 -1.00
N GLU A 32 -0.87 27.95 -2.32
CA GLU A 32 -1.84 28.84 -2.96
C GLU A 32 -3.25 28.24 -3.06
N LEU A 33 -3.41 26.92 -3.02
CA LEU A 33 -4.73 26.27 -3.00
C LEU A 33 -5.46 26.36 -1.63
N TYR A 34 -4.84 27.03 -0.64
CA TYR A 34 -5.38 27.21 0.72
C TYR A 34 -5.63 28.69 1.11
N SER A 35 -5.58 29.63 0.16
CA SER A 35 -5.76 31.05 0.46
C SER A 35 -6.81 31.71 -0.44
N LEU A 36 -8.03 31.85 0.12
CA LEU A 36 -9.20 32.69 -0.23
C LEU A 36 -10.41 31.91 0.32
N GLU A 37 -11.18 32.31 1.34
CA GLU A 37 -11.69 33.61 1.72
C GLU A 37 -11.80 33.71 3.26
N ASP A 38 -11.45 34.86 3.85
CA ASP A 38 -11.89 35.24 5.19
C ASP A 38 -12.32 36.71 5.15
N SER A 39 -13.63 36.95 5.23
CA SER A 39 -14.17 38.26 5.58
C SER A 39 -15.40 38.11 6.46
N GLY A 40 -15.19 38.30 7.76
CA GLY A 40 -16.16 38.93 8.66
C GLY A 40 -17.05 38.01 9.47
N SER A 41 -16.67 37.77 10.73
CA SER A 41 -17.35 38.41 11.88
C SER A 41 -16.91 37.77 13.20
N ALA A 42 -16.57 38.63 14.14
CA ALA A 42 -16.04 38.33 15.46
C ALA A 42 -16.95 37.41 16.29
N LYS A 43 -16.65 36.10 16.37
CA LYS A 43 -17.15 35.24 17.46
C LYS A 43 -16.44 33.91 17.73
N TRP A 44 -15.20 33.68 17.30
CA TRP A 44 -14.54 32.37 17.46
C TRP A 44 -13.12 32.37 18.08
N ASN A 45 -12.79 33.34 18.93
CA ASN A 45 -11.54 33.32 19.72
C ASN A 45 -11.56 32.36 20.92
N ARG A 46 -12.06 31.13 20.73
CA ARG A 46 -12.02 30.12 21.80
C ARG A 46 -12.02 28.67 21.30
N LEU A 47 -11.28 28.34 20.24
CA LEU A 47 -11.02 26.94 19.86
C LEU A 47 -9.69 26.78 19.10
N LYS A 48 -8.58 26.87 19.83
CA LYS A 48 -7.34 26.13 19.52
C LYS A 48 -6.85 25.44 20.79
N ARG A 49 -7.57 24.39 21.22
CA ARG A 49 -7.05 23.44 22.21
C ARG A 49 -6.30 22.35 21.44
N SER A 50 -4.98 22.41 21.54
CA SER A 50 -4.05 21.39 21.06
C SER A 50 -4.37 20.03 21.69
N LEU A 51 -4.22 18.96 20.91
CA LEU A 51 -4.53 17.56 21.22
C LEU A 51 -3.69 16.92 22.33
N TYR A 52 -2.75 17.65 22.94
CA TYR A 52 -2.11 17.28 24.20
C TYR A 52 -2.67 18.15 25.33
N GLN A 53 -3.88 17.83 25.78
CA GLN A 53 -4.41 18.38 27.03
C GLN A 53 -3.56 17.87 28.19
N GLY A 54 -3.01 18.80 28.98
CA GLY A 54 -2.08 18.60 30.09
C GLY A 54 -2.37 17.35 30.91
N LYS A 55 -1.64 16.27 30.60
CA LYS A 55 -1.62 15.00 31.32
C LYS A 55 -0.17 14.49 31.44
N SER A 56 0.79 15.42 31.46
CA SER A 56 2.22 15.09 31.46
C SER A 56 2.60 14.32 32.72
N CYS A 57 2.17 14.79 33.89
CA CYS A 57 2.41 14.10 35.15
C CYS A 57 1.55 12.85 35.30
N ARG A 58 0.32 12.83 34.76
CA ARG A 58 -0.50 11.60 34.75
C ARG A 58 0.09 10.46 33.93
N ILE A 59 0.81 10.76 32.85
CA ILE A 59 1.45 9.75 32.00
C ILE A 59 2.78 9.30 32.61
N ARG A 60 3.58 10.25 33.12
CA ARG A 60 4.92 9.96 33.62
C ARG A 60 4.93 9.37 35.04
N GLY A 61 4.00 9.80 35.89
CA GLY A 61 4.04 9.55 37.33
C GLY A 61 4.78 10.65 38.11
N CYS A 62 4.45 10.78 39.39
CA CYS A 62 4.97 11.82 40.28
C CYS A 62 6.24 11.31 41.00
N CYS A 63 7.27 12.15 41.07
CA CYS A 63 8.53 11.79 41.74
C CYS A 63 8.65 12.47 43.11
N THR A 64 9.26 11.78 44.07
CA THR A 64 9.59 12.33 45.38
C THR A 64 10.92 13.09 45.34
N GLY A 65 11.02 14.19 46.09
CA GLY A 65 12.18 15.08 46.04
C GLY A 65 12.32 15.85 44.72
N ARG A 66 13.48 16.50 44.51
CA ARG A 66 13.83 17.16 43.23
C ARG A 66 14.50 16.15 42.31
N ASN A 67 13.98 16.00 41.10
CA ASN A 67 14.50 15.04 40.13
C ASN A 67 14.44 15.64 38.73
N ASP A 68 15.59 16.07 38.21
CA ASP A 68 15.68 16.74 36.91
C ASP A 68 15.34 15.79 35.73
N ASP A 69 15.47 14.47 35.93
CA ASP A 69 15.00 13.48 34.96
C ASP A 69 13.48 13.32 35.01
N CYS A 70 12.81 13.76 36.08
CA CYS A 70 11.35 13.70 36.28
C CYS A 70 10.60 14.78 35.51
N SER A 71 10.85 14.84 34.21
CA SER A 71 10.38 15.89 33.33
C SER A 71 9.72 15.37 32.06
N PHE A 72 8.98 16.25 31.39
CA PHE A 72 8.28 15.98 30.15
C PHE A 72 8.57 17.09 29.13
N ASN A 73 8.88 16.70 27.89
CA ASN A 73 9.20 17.66 26.84
C ASN A 73 7.92 18.14 26.14
N ILE A 74 7.67 19.44 26.17
CA ILE A 74 6.55 20.10 25.49
C ILE A 74 7.04 20.56 24.13
N ALA A 75 7.03 19.66 23.15
CA ALA A 75 7.52 19.90 21.79
C ALA A 75 6.87 21.13 21.11
N SER A 76 5.61 21.43 21.44
CA SER A 76 4.88 22.58 20.87
C SER A 76 5.34 23.94 21.42
N ARG A 77 6.12 23.97 22.50
CA ARG A 77 6.66 25.18 23.14
C ARG A 77 8.18 25.17 23.29
N ALA A 78 8.85 24.14 22.78
CA ALA A 78 10.30 23.92 22.95
C ALA A 78 10.75 24.09 24.43
N ALA A 79 9.95 23.59 25.37
CA ALA A 79 10.16 23.75 26.81
C ALA A 79 10.04 22.40 27.52
N ILE A 80 10.67 22.29 28.69
CA ILE A 80 10.58 21.12 29.57
C ILE A 80 9.74 21.51 30.77
N CYS A 81 8.86 20.60 31.21
CA CYS A 81 8.13 20.76 32.45
C CYS A 81 8.41 19.61 33.44
N TYR A 82 8.28 19.86 34.74
CA TYR A 82 8.61 18.90 35.80
C TYR A 82 7.38 18.41 36.58
N CYS A 83 7.48 17.18 37.09
CA CYS A 83 6.43 16.48 37.84
C CYS A 83 6.90 16.01 39.23
N ASP A 84 7.85 16.72 39.82
CA ASP A 84 8.48 16.32 41.08
C ASP A 84 7.94 17.11 42.28
N GLN A 85 8.31 16.70 43.50
CA GLN A 85 7.76 17.25 44.75
C GLN A 85 8.12 18.74 44.96
N PHE A 86 9.05 19.30 44.19
CA PHE A 86 9.37 20.72 44.26
C PHE A 86 8.21 21.59 43.73
N CYS A 87 7.41 21.03 42.83
CA CYS A 87 6.20 21.67 42.35
C CYS A 87 5.11 21.79 43.42
N ALA A 88 5.19 21.12 44.58
CA ALA A 88 4.21 21.22 45.68
C ALA A 88 4.36 22.48 46.56
N SER A 89 5.34 23.35 46.29
CA SER A 89 5.76 24.44 47.20
C SER A 89 4.84 25.69 47.23
N GLY A 90 3.56 25.57 46.86
CA GLY A 90 2.53 26.63 46.91
C GLY A 90 2.39 27.52 45.66
N PRO A 91 1.19 28.09 45.35
CA PRO A 91 0.98 28.98 44.20
C PRO A 91 1.39 30.45 44.48
N PRO A 92 1.86 31.21 43.48
CA PRO A 92 2.03 30.85 42.07
C PRO A 92 3.39 30.20 41.86
N GLY A 93 3.39 28.91 41.54
CA GLY A 93 4.58 28.05 41.57
C GLY A 93 5.67 28.41 40.56
N PRO A 94 6.86 27.80 40.67
CA PRO A 94 7.98 28.00 39.75
C PRO A 94 7.57 27.75 38.29
N ILE A 95 8.16 28.52 37.37
CA ILE A 95 7.80 28.63 35.94
C ILE A 95 7.84 27.29 35.16
N ASP A 96 8.48 26.26 35.72
CA ASP A 96 8.81 25.03 34.99
C ASP A 96 7.94 23.81 35.39
N CYS A 97 6.90 23.96 36.21
CA CYS A 97 6.03 22.84 36.58
C CYS A 97 5.03 22.45 35.47
N CYS A 98 4.78 21.15 35.28
CA CYS A 98 3.77 20.71 34.33
C CYS A 98 2.36 21.15 34.78
N ALA A 99 1.53 21.54 33.82
CA ALA A 99 0.22 22.15 34.09
C ALA A 99 -0.75 21.24 34.88
N ASP A 100 -0.58 19.92 34.80
CA ASP A 100 -1.41 18.92 35.48
C ASP A 100 -0.81 18.41 36.80
N TYR A 101 0.31 18.98 37.26
CA TYR A 101 0.99 18.53 38.48
C TYR A 101 0.05 18.56 39.70
N TRP A 102 -0.61 19.67 39.96
CA TRP A 102 -1.48 19.84 41.12
C TRP A 102 -2.71 18.90 41.08
N ASP A 103 -3.20 18.59 39.88
CA ASP A 103 -4.32 17.67 39.65
C ASP A 103 -3.91 16.19 39.66
N ALA A 104 -2.62 15.89 39.51
CA ALA A 104 -2.10 14.52 39.39
C ALA A 104 -1.30 14.06 40.63
N CYS A 105 -0.63 14.99 41.29
CA CYS A 105 0.39 14.71 42.31
C CYS A 105 0.07 15.31 43.68
N GLU A 106 -0.65 16.43 43.77
CA GLU A 106 -0.99 17.06 45.05
C GLU A 106 -2.42 16.73 45.50
N ASN A 107 -3.39 16.85 44.60
CA ASN A 107 -4.72 16.28 44.77
C ASN A 107 -4.71 14.81 44.39
N ALA A 108 -4.03 14.00 45.19
CA ALA A 108 -4.35 12.59 45.28
C ALA A 108 -5.77 12.48 45.87
N VAL A 109 -6.79 12.71 45.04
CA VAL A 109 -7.95 11.84 45.10
C VAL A 109 -7.33 10.47 45.01
N GLU A 110 -7.30 9.73 46.13
CA GLU A 110 -6.99 8.31 46.12
C GLU A 110 -7.62 7.77 44.85
N PRO A 111 -6.88 7.08 43.96
CA PRO A 111 -7.50 6.52 42.79
C PRO A 111 -8.69 5.76 43.35
N THR A 112 -9.88 6.28 43.08
CA THR A 112 -11.11 5.58 43.41
C THR A 112 -10.86 4.30 42.67
N ARG A 113 -10.57 3.27 43.48
CA ARG A 113 -10.56 1.87 43.12
C ARG A 113 -11.56 1.80 41.99
N SER A 114 -11.07 1.45 40.80
CA SER A 114 -11.92 1.28 39.62
C SER A 114 -13.26 0.78 40.10
N ASP A 115 -14.37 1.27 39.54
CA ASP A 115 -15.72 0.73 39.84
C ASP A 115 -15.85 -0.79 39.58
N GLU A 116 -14.73 -1.50 39.38
CA GLU A 116 -14.59 -2.92 39.60
C GLU A 116 -14.81 -3.30 41.08
N PRO A 117 -15.84 -4.10 41.34
CA PRO A 117 -16.09 -4.64 42.66
C PRO A 117 -14.88 -5.47 43.10
N TRP A 118 -14.41 -5.18 44.30
CA TRP A 118 -13.46 -6.02 45.02
C TRP A 118 -14.21 -6.80 46.10
N PRO A 119 -13.95 -8.11 46.28
CA PRO A 119 -12.87 -8.91 45.69
C PRO A 119 -13.01 -9.06 44.16
N PRO A 120 -11.89 -9.19 43.41
CA PRO A 120 -11.96 -9.43 41.97
C PRO A 120 -12.94 -10.59 41.73
N PRO A 121 -13.85 -10.48 40.74
CA PRO A 121 -14.80 -11.55 40.49
C PRO A 121 -14.04 -12.87 40.36
N ALA A 122 -14.55 -13.93 40.99
CA ALA A 122 -13.85 -15.21 41.13
C ALA A 122 -13.45 -15.87 39.78
N SER A 123 -13.98 -15.35 38.66
CA SER A 123 -13.76 -15.81 37.30
C SER A 123 -13.65 -14.62 36.34
N GLY A 124 -12.58 -14.58 35.55
CA GLY A 124 -12.36 -13.58 34.50
C GLY A 124 -10.90 -13.59 34.01
N CYS A 125 -10.65 -12.95 32.88
CA CYS A 125 -9.36 -13.02 32.19
C CYS A 125 -8.68 -11.65 32.17
N TYR A 126 -7.35 -11.64 32.16
CA TYR A 126 -6.56 -10.43 31.99
C TYR A 126 -5.86 -10.43 30.63
N LYS A 127 -5.78 -9.25 29.99
CA LYS A 127 -4.94 -9.04 28.81
C LYS A 127 -4.40 -7.62 28.80
N ASP A 128 -3.10 -7.47 28.57
CA ASP A 128 -2.39 -6.17 28.52
C ASP A 128 -2.70 -5.27 29.74
N GLY A 129 -2.79 -5.88 30.93
CA GLY A 129 -3.11 -5.20 32.18
C GLY A 129 -4.58 -4.80 32.38
N ARG A 130 -5.49 -5.17 31.46
CA ARG A 130 -6.94 -4.94 31.59
C ARG A 130 -7.69 -6.21 31.95
N TYR A 131 -8.69 -6.09 32.82
CA TYR A 131 -9.59 -7.19 33.19
C TYR A 131 -10.76 -7.32 32.21
N TYR A 132 -11.18 -8.56 31.99
CA TYR A 132 -12.32 -8.94 31.17
C TYR A 132 -13.15 -9.96 31.93
N GLY A 133 -14.45 -9.72 32.04
CA GLY A 133 -15.38 -10.65 32.69
C GLY A 133 -15.45 -12.00 31.99
N GLU A 134 -15.85 -13.03 32.75
CA GLU A 134 -16.09 -14.37 32.22
C GLU A 134 -17.05 -14.35 31.01
N GLY A 135 -16.72 -15.12 29.96
CA GLY A 135 -17.47 -15.12 28.70
C GLY A 135 -17.19 -13.96 27.75
N ALA A 136 -16.41 -12.95 28.16
CA ALA A 136 -16.00 -11.85 27.28
C ALA A 136 -15.26 -12.37 26.04
N ILE A 137 -15.53 -11.73 24.89
CA ILE A 137 -14.90 -12.05 23.61
C ILE A 137 -14.09 -10.83 23.18
N ILE A 138 -12.82 -11.06 22.88
CA ILE A 138 -11.92 -10.05 22.31
C ILE A 138 -11.38 -10.55 20.97
N LYS A 139 -11.02 -9.62 20.08
CA LYS A 139 -10.22 -9.95 18.89
C LYS A 139 -8.75 -9.72 19.17
N ASP A 140 -7.95 -10.75 18.91
CA ASP A 140 -6.50 -10.68 18.92
C ASP A 140 -5.96 -10.93 17.53
N ASN A 141 -5.56 -9.85 16.85
CA ASN A 141 -5.28 -9.88 15.42
C ASN A 141 -6.48 -10.50 14.68
N CYS A 142 -6.30 -11.61 13.95
CA CYS A 142 -7.38 -12.32 13.26
C CYS A 142 -8.15 -13.31 14.14
N ASN A 143 -7.66 -13.61 15.34
CA ASN A 143 -8.23 -14.64 16.21
C ASN A 143 -9.29 -14.07 17.16
N SER A 144 -10.34 -14.85 17.40
CA SER A 144 -11.38 -14.54 18.37
C SER A 144 -11.11 -15.30 19.66
N CYS A 145 -10.94 -14.58 20.77
CA CYS A 145 -10.59 -15.13 22.07
C CYS A 145 -11.74 -14.94 23.05
N LYS A 146 -12.27 -16.06 23.56
CA LYS A 146 -13.31 -16.07 24.60
C LYS A 146 -12.70 -16.38 25.95
N CYS A 147 -13.00 -15.57 26.96
CA CYS A 147 -12.61 -15.85 28.33
C CYS A 147 -13.46 -17.01 28.88
N VAL A 148 -12.81 -18.10 29.26
CA VAL A 148 -13.43 -19.29 29.84
C VAL A 148 -12.60 -19.80 31.01
N GLN A 149 -13.17 -19.86 32.20
CA GLN A 149 -12.54 -20.29 33.44
C GLN A 149 -11.23 -19.53 33.70
N SER A 150 -11.28 -18.21 33.59
CA SER A 150 -10.11 -17.32 33.75
C SER A 150 -8.96 -17.57 32.76
N ASN A 151 -9.20 -18.30 31.67
CA ASN A 151 -8.24 -18.54 30.60
C ASN A 151 -8.79 -18.08 29.25
N TRP A 152 -7.93 -17.51 28.40
CA TRP A 152 -8.30 -17.17 27.03
C TRP A 152 -8.35 -18.43 26.15
N LYS A 153 -9.54 -18.78 25.66
CA LYS A 153 -9.73 -19.78 24.61
C LYS A 153 -9.87 -19.06 23.27
N CYS A 154 -8.78 -19.04 22.51
CA CYS A 154 -8.71 -18.40 21.20
C CYS A 154 -8.93 -19.39 20.05
N SER A 155 -9.48 -18.90 18.94
CA SER A 155 -9.30 -19.58 17.65
C SER A 155 -7.81 -19.67 17.30
N ASN A 156 -7.45 -20.65 16.46
CA ASN A 156 -6.07 -20.90 16.05
C ASN A 156 -5.90 -20.69 14.54
N GLU A 157 -6.43 -19.58 14.04
CA GLU A 157 -6.28 -19.19 12.64
C GLU A 157 -4.89 -18.58 12.41
N VAL A 158 -4.31 -18.88 11.25
CA VAL A 158 -3.06 -18.24 10.82
C VAL A 158 -3.40 -16.84 10.32
N CYS A 159 -2.93 -15.81 11.03
CA CYS A 159 -3.15 -14.43 10.62
C CYS A 159 -2.21 -14.02 9.48
N LEU A 160 -2.64 -13.05 8.67
CA LEU A 160 -1.84 -12.53 7.57
C LEU A 160 -0.64 -11.72 8.10
N VAL A 161 -0.86 -10.87 9.11
CA VAL A 161 0.20 -10.17 9.84
C VAL A 161 0.69 -11.05 10.99
N ARG A 162 1.98 -11.39 10.97
CA ARG A 162 2.61 -12.29 11.96
C ARG A 162 3.86 -11.62 12.55
N PRO A 163 3.77 -11.03 13.76
CA PRO A 163 4.89 -10.32 14.39
C PRO A 163 6.15 -11.18 14.57
N ASP A 164 5.98 -12.46 14.87
CA ASP A 164 7.03 -13.46 14.98
C ASP A 164 7.77 -13.66 13.64
N LEU A 165 7.02 -13.78 12.53
CA LEU A 165 7.61 -13.89 11.19
C LEU A 165 8.32 -12.60 10.78
N ILE A 166 7.74 -11.43 11.07
CA ILE A 166 8.38 -10.13 10.81
C ILE A 166 9.73 -10.06 11.54
N HIS A 167 9.75 -10.40 12.84
CA HIS A 167 10.99 -10.40 13.61
C HIS A 167 12.00 -11.39 13.03
N HIS A 168 11.55 -12.58 12.62
CA HIS A 168 12.43 -13.58 12.03
C HIS A 168 13.05 -13.14 10.69
N ILE A 169 12.26 -12.52 9.80
CA ILE A 169 12.76 -11.99 8.53
C ILE A 169 13.78 -10.88 8.79
N ASN A 170 13.45 -9.95 9.68
CA ASN A 170 14.31 -8.79 9.96
C ASN A 170 15.59 -9.13 10.75
N SER A 171 15.61 -10.24 11.48
CA SER A 171 16.82 -10.77 12.13
C SER A 171 17.64 -11.68 11.22
N GLY A 172 17.07 -12.14 10.10
CA GLY A 172 17.72 -13.00 9.12
C GLY A 172 18.47 -12.24 8.02
N ASP A 173 19.09 -13.00 7.12
CA ASP A 173 19.80 -12.48 5.96
C ASP A 173 19.09 -12.83 4.64
N TYR A 174 17.89 -12.30 4.46
CA TYR A 174 17.05 -12.58 3.28
C TYR A 174 17.22 -11.57 2.14
N GLY A 175 17.90 -10.44 2.38
CA GLY A 175 18.08 -9.36 1.40
C GLY A 175 16.92 -8.37 1.29
N TRP A 176 15.90 -8.49 2.15
CA TRP A 176 14.75 -7.61 2.24
C TRP A 176 14.25 -7.51 3.68
N LYS A 177 13.43 -6.50 3.98
CA LYS A 177 12.83 -6.28 5.31
C LYS A 177 11.32 -6.41 5.28
N ALA A 178 10.78 -6.94 6.37
CA ALA A 178 9.37 -7.08 6.60
C ALA A 178 8.83 -6.00 7.54
N ASP A 179 7.55 -5.65 7.39
CA ASP A 179 6.84 -4.72 8.30
C ASP A 179 5.38 -5.13 8.53
N ASN A 180 4.76 -4.46 9.50
CA ASN A 180 3.33 -4.57 9.73
C ASN A 180 2.54 -3.61 8.84
N TYR A 181 1.33 -4.00 8.47
CA TYR A 181 0.42 -3.18 7.68
C TYR A 181 -0.96 -3.23 8.31
N THR A 182 -1.47 -2.06 8.71
CA THR A 182 -2.79 -1.91 9.36
C THR A 182 -3.92 -2.46 8.50
N GLN A 183 -3.82 -2.32 7.17
CA GLN A 183 -4.79 -2.86 6.20
C GLN A 183 -4.90 -4.39 6.18
N PHE A 184 -3.91 -5.10 6.75
CA PHE A 184 -3.87 -6.56 6.84
C PHE A 184 -4.13 -7.06 8.27
N TRP A 185 -4.15 -6.16 9.25
CA TRP A 185 -4.43 -6.52 10.64
C TRP A 185 -5.85 -7.07 10.78
N GLY A 186 -5.99 -8.22 11.44
CA GLY A 186 -7.29 -8.88 11.59
C GLY A 186 -7.72 -9.78 10.44
N MET A 187 -6.95 -9.84 9.35
CA MET A 187 -7.21 -10.73 8.22
C MET A 187 -6.51 -12.08 8.43
N THR A 188 -7.20 -13.19 8.11
CA THR A 188 -6.53 -14.50 8.08
C THR A 188 -5.65 -14.64 6.83
N LEU A 189 -4.68 -15.55 6.86
CA LEU A 189 -3.83 -15.85 5.71
C LEU A 189 -4.65 -16.31 4.50
N GLU A 190 -5.67 -17.15 4.74
CA GLU A 190 -6.57 -17.62 3.70
C GLU A 190 -7.39 -16.48 3.09
N GLU A 191 -7.90 -15.57 3.91
CA GLU A 191 -8.57 -14.37 3.43
C GLU A 191 -7.64 -13.49 2.60
N GLY A 192 -6.39 -13.31 3.03
CA GLY A 192 -5.36 -12.58 2.27
C GLY A 192 -5.16 -13.18 0.89
N PHE A 193 -4.97 -14.50 0.82
CA PHE A 193 -4.80 -15.21 -0.45
C PHE A 193 -6.04 -15.12 -1.34
N ARG A 194 -7.25 -15.18 -0.75
CA ARG A 194 -8.49 -15.09 -1.50
C ARG A 194 -8.78 -13.68 -2.02
N LYS A 195 -8.63 -12.66 -1.15
CA LYS A 195 -9.02 -11.26 -1.40
C LYS A 195 -7.95 -10.46 -2.13
N ARG A 196 -6.67 -10.82 -2.04
CA ARG A 196 -5.56 -10.07 -2.66
C ARG A 196 -4.94 -10.79 -3.85
N LEU A 197 -4.98 -12.13 -3.91
CA LEU A 197 -4.33 -12.88 -5.00
C LEU A 197 -5.39 -13.47 -5.93
N GLY A 198 -5.59 -12.78 -7.05
CA GLY A 198 -6.71 -13.00 -7.98
C GLY A 198 -6.38 -13.74 -9.27
N THR A 199 -5.11 -13.95 -9.57
CA THR A 199 -4.74 -14.52 -10.86
C THR A 199 -4.87 -16.03 -10.80
N LEU A 200 -5.63 -16.61 -11.72
CA LEU A 200 -5.72 -18.06 -11.84
C LEU A 200 -4.38 -18.61 -12.37
N PRO A 201 -3.97 -19.83 -11.98
CA PRO A 201 -2.80 -20.46 -12.57
C PRO A 201 -2.85 -20.45 -14.10
N PRO A 202 -1.72 -20.22 -14.78
CA PRO A 202 -1.70 -20.13 -16.24
C PRO A 202 -2.22 -21.44 -16.86
N SER A 203 -3.12 -21.32 -17.83
CA SER A 203 -3.70 -22.46 -18.52
C SER A 203 -2.66 -23.19 -19.39
N HIS A 204 -2.89 -24.46 -19.71
CA HIS A 204 -2.04 -25.19 -20.68
C HIS A 204 -1.98 -24.47 -22.03
N SER A 205 -3.10 -23.86 -22.47
CA SER A 205 -3.15 -23.08 -23.70
C SER A 205 -2.17 -21.89 -23.66
N LEU A 206 -2.16 -21.14 -22.55
CA LEU A 206 -1.23 -20.02 -22.37
C LEU A 206 0.23 -20.48 -22.31
N LEU A 207 0.53 -21.57 -21.61
CA LEU A 207 1.89 -22.11 -21.51
C LEU A 207 2.40 -22.64 -22.86
N ASN A 208 1.52 -23.24 -23.66
CA ASN A 208 1.82 -23.77 -24.98
C ASN A 208 1.82 -22.69 -26.08
N MET A 209 1.40 -21.47 -25.77
CA MET A 209 1.48 -20.36 -26.71
C MET A 209 2.92 -20.17 -27.16
N LYS A 210 3.13 -20.17 -28.48
CA LYS A 210 4.44 -19.93 -29.08
C LYS A 210 4.91 -18.55 -28.64
N ALA A 211 5.98 -18.53 -27.85
CA ALA A 211 6.60 -17.28 -27.45
C ALA A 211 7.19 -16.60 -28.68
N ILE A 212 7.08 -15.27 -28.75
CA ILE A 212 7.85 -14.51 -29.72
C ILE A 212 9.32 -14.59 -29.29
N PRO A 213 10.21 -15.17 -30.12
CA PRO A 213 11.63 -15.19 -29.80
C PRO A 213 12.18 -13.76 -29.88
N GLY A 214 12.97 -13.35 -28.88
CA GLY A 214 13.71 -12.10 -28.93
C GLY A 214 14.82 -12.14 -30.00
N SER A 215 15.44 -11.01 -30.29
CA SER A 215 16.49 -10.89 -31.33
C SER A 215 17.83 -11.53 -30.92
N SER A 216 17.84 -12.38 -29.89
CA SER A 216 19.04 -13.04 -29.32
C SER A 216 20.15 -12.05 -28.93
N VAL A 217 19.77 -10.88 -28.44
CA VAL A 217 20.72 -9.83 -28.02
C VAL A 217 21.51 -10.30 -26.79
N PRO A 218 22.86 -10.21 -26.79
CA PRO A 218 23.67 -10.49 -25.61
C PRO A 218 23.34 -9.56 -24.44
N GLU A 219 23.43 -10.07 -23.22
CA GLU A 219 23.05 -9.33 -22.00
C GLU A 219 23.85 -8.03 -21.84
N GLU A 220 25.11 -8.02 -22.27
CA GLU A 220 26.04 -6.90 -22.12
C GLU A 220 25.63 -5.66 -22.93
N LYS A 221 24.69 -5.81 -23.88
CA LYS A 221 24.14 -4.70 -24.65
C LYS A 221 22.99 -3.97 -23.94
N PHE A 222 22.44 -4.54 -22.88
CA PHE A 222 21.39 -3.91 -22.10
C PHE A 222 21.99 -3.01 -21.00
N PRO A 223 21.32 -1.90 -20.65
CA PRO A 223 21.75 -1.09 -19.52
C PRO A 223 21.61 -1.88 -18.21
N GLU A 224 22.50 -1.60 -17.26
CA GLU A 224 22.47 -2.23 -15.93
C GLU A 224 21.17 -1.93 -15.17
N PHE A 225 20.59 -0.76 -15.41
CA PHE A 225 19.32 -0.33 -14.85
C PHE A 225 18.42 0.21 -15.96
N PHE A 226 17.16 -0.20 -15.95
CA PHE A 226 16.11 0.35 -16.79
C PHE A 226 14.82 0.45 -15.99
N ALA A 227 14.10 1.55 -16.16
CA ALA A 227 12.74 1.67 -15.65
C ALA A 227 11.90 2.48 -16.63
N ALA A 228 10.75 1.92 -17.00
CA ALA A 228 9.83 2.52 -17.97
C ALA A 228 9.40 3.95 -17.57
N THR A 229 9.32 4.26 -16.28
CA THR A 229 8.97 5.60 -15.78
C THR A 229 10.00 6.68 -16.12
N TYR A 230 11.27 6.32 -16.34
CA TYR A 230 12.30 7.25 -16.82
C TYR A 230 12.36 7.29 -18.35
N ALA A 231 12.11 6.16 -19.01
CA ALA A 231 12.12 6.08 -20.47
C ALA A 231 10.93 6.79 -21.12
N TRP A 232 9.75 6.70 -20.48
CA TRP A 232 8.51 7.36 -20.90
C TRP A 232 7.88 8.13 -19.72
N PRO A 233 8.44 9.30 -19.36
CA PRO A 233 7.89 10.14 -18.31
C PRO A 233 6.43 10.51 -18.60
N ASP A 234 5.59 10.53 -17.56
CA ASP A 234 4.16 10.88 -17.62
C ASP A 234 3.27 9.95 -18.47
N TRP A 235 3.83 8.88 -19.07
CA TRP A 235 3.08 7.89 -19.87
C TRP A 235 2.86 6.56 -19.15
N ILE A 236 3.55 6.36 -18.03
CA ILE A 236 3.37 5.21 -17.16
C ILE A 236 2.39 5.57 -16.06
N HIS A 237 1.21 4.96 -16.08
CA HIS A 237 0.15 5.24 -15.12
C HIS A 237 0.49 4.71 -13.73
N ASP A 238 0.08 5.47 -12.71
CA ASP A 238 0.17 5.12 -11.30
C ASP A 238 -0.57 3.81 -10.97
N PRO A 239 -0.14 3.09 -9.93
CA PRO A 239 -0.80 1.86 -9.50
C PRO A 239 -2.23 2.14 -9.00
N LEU A 240 -3.15 1.25 -9.34
CA LEU A 240 -4.53 1.27 -8.85
C LEU A 240 -4.69 0.24 -7.72
N ASP A 241 -5.42 0.58 -6.67
CA ASP A 241 -5.63 -0.32 -5.52
C ASP A 241 -6.79 -1.30 -5.78
N GLN A 242 -6.48 -2.60 -5.80
CA GLN A 242 -7.48 -3.66 -5.95
C GLN A 242 -8.30 -3.95 -4.68
N ARG A 243 -8.02 -3.30 -3.55
CA ARG A 243 -8.70 -3.48 -2.27
C ARG A 243 -8.83 -4.98 -1.92
N ASN A 244 -9.95 -5.39 -1.33
CA ASN A 244 -10.25 -6.78 -0.99
C ASN A 244 -10.94 -7.55 -2.13
N CYS A 245 -10.60 -7.24 -3.38
CA CYS A 245 -11.07 -7.92 -4.58
C CYS A 245 -9.90 -8.66 -5.22
N GLY A 246 -10.00 -9.99 -5.37
CA GLY A 246 -8.99 -10.82 -6.01
C GLY A 246 -9.00 -10.61 -7.52
N ALA A 247 -8.59 -9.43 -7.98
CA ALA A 247 -8.70 -9.00 -9.38
C ALA A 247 -7.37 -8.56 -10.01
N SER A 248 -6.22 -8.88 -9.42
CA SER A 248 -4.87 -8.65 -9.99
C SER A 248 -4.76 -8.92 -11.50
N TRP A 249 -5.43 -9.97 -12.00
CA TRP A 249 -5.52 -10.33 -13.42
C TRP A 249 -6.09 -9.21 -14.29
N ALA A 250 -7.10 -8.49 -13.82
CA ALA A 250 -7.72 -7.37 -14.52
C ALA A 250 -6.89 -6.09 -14.34
N PHE A 251 -6.44 -5.82 -13.11
CA PHE A 251 -5.65 -4.62 -12.76
C PHE A 251 -4.35 -4.55 -13.57
N SER A 252 -3.55 -5.62 -13.54
CA SER A 252 -2.28 -5.66 -14.27
C SER A 252 -2.48 -5.65 -15.79
N THR A 253 -3.53 -6.30 -16.31
CA THR A 253 -3.86 -6.29 -17.76
C THR A 253 -4.22 -4.88 -18.24
N ALA A 254 -5.18 -4.23 -17.57
CA ALA A 254 -5.62 -2.88 -17.95
C ALA A 254 -4.49 -1.85 -17.79
N SER A 255 -3.68 -1.95 -16.73
CA SER A 255 -2.57 -1.04 -16.49
C SER A 255 -1.47 -1.16 -17.56
N VAL A 256 -1.10 -2.39 -17.95
CA VAL A 256 -0.13 -2.61 -19.04
C VAL A 256 -0.69 -2.13 -20.38
N ALA A 257 -1.96 -2.40 -20.65
CA ALA A 257 -2.62 -1.95 -21.87
C ALA A 257 -2.70 -0.43 -21.96
N ALA A 258 -3.04 0.27 -20.88
CA ALA A 258 -3.08 1.73 -20.82
C ALA A 258 -1.72 2.35 -21.17
N ASP A 259 -0.65 1.92 -20.47
CA ASP A 259 0.71 2.42 -20.72
C ASP A 259 1.14 2.17 -22.17
N ARG A 260 0.87 0.99 -22.71
CA ARG A 260 1.23 0.64 -24.09
C ARG A 260 0.43 1.43 -25.12
N ILE A 261 -0.85 1.69 -24.88
CA ILE A 261 -1.67 2.55 -25.76
C ILE A 261 -1.06 3.96 -25.79
N THR A 262 -0.67 4.50 -24.64
CA THR A 262 -0.02 5.82 -24.57
C THR A 262 1.31 5.85 -25.29
N ILE A 263 2.18 4.87 -25.05
CA ILE A 263 3.49 4.75 -25.72
C ILE A 263 3.32 4.62 -27.24
N HIS A 264 2.43 3.74 -27.71
CA HIS A 264 2.27 3.48 -29.13
C HIS A 264 1.43 4.53 -29.88
N SER A 265 0.74 5.41 -29.16
CA SER A 265 0.04 6.56 -29.74
C SER A 265 0.88 7.85 -29.66
N ASP A 266 2.15 7.76 -29.27
CA ASP A 266 3.04 8.92 -29.04
C ASP A 266 2.39 9.98 -28.13
N GLY A 267 1.70 9.53 -27.08
CA GLY A 267 1.03 10.41 -26.11
C GLY A 267 -0.29 11.01 -26.58
N GLN A 268 -0.84 10.62 -27.74
CA GLN A 268 -2.14 11.11 -28.20
C GLN A 268 -3.32 10.52 -27.42
N ILE A 269 -3.15 9.34 -26.83
CA ILE A 269 -4.15 8.68 -26.00
C ILE A 269 -3.53 8.39 -24.63
N THR A 270 -3.92 9.16 -23.62
CA THR A 270 -3.39 9.08 -22.25
C THR A 270 -4.43 8.60 -21.24
N ASP A 271 -5.54 8.05 -21.71
CA ASP A 271 -6.60 7.53 -20.85
C ASP A 271 -6.13 6.28 -20.10
N ASN A 272 -6.31 6.29 -18.78
CA ASN A 272 -6.24 5.04 -18.01
C ASN A 272 -7.47 4.17 -18.34
N LEU A 273 -7.31 2.85 -18.32
CA LEU A 273 -8.36 1.91 -18.71
C LEU A 273 -9.19 1.44 -17.52
N SER A 274 -10.49 1.18 -17.76
CA SER A 274 -11.39 0.67 -16.73
C SER A 274 -11.08 -0.78 -16.39
N VAL A 275 -10.48 -0.97 -15.21
CA VAL A 275 -10.37 -2.29 -14.59
C VAL A 275 -11.74 -2.86 -14.23
N GLN A 276 -12.69 -2.01 -13.82
CA GLN A 276 -14.04 -2.42 -13.46
C GLN A 276 -14.79 -3.04 -14.65
N ASN A 277 -14.57 -2.55 -15.87
CA ASN A 277 -15.12 -3.14 -17.08
C ASN A 277 -14.67 -4.59 -17.22
N LEU A 278 -13.39 -4.91 -17.01
CA LEU A 278 -12.92 -6.30 -17.03
C LEU A 278 -13.55 -7.13 -15.91
N ILE A 279 -13.58 -6.60 -14.68
CA ILE A 279 -14.10 -7.32 -13.51
C ILE A 279 -15.58 -7.68 -13.65
N SER A 280 -16.40 -6.75 -14.15
CA SER A 280 -17.85 -6.93 -14.25
C SER A 280 -18.31 -7.57 -15.56
N CYS A 281 -17.60 -7.35 -16.68
CA CYS A 281 -18.13 -7.64 -18.02
C CYS A 281 -17.36 -8.72 -18.78
N ASP A 282 -16.09 -9.00 -18.44
CA ASP A 282 -15.41 -10.19 -18.97
C ASP A 282 -15.89 -11.40 -18.17
N THR A 283 -16.94 -12.08 -18.66
CA THR A 283 -17.56 -13.22 -17.98
C THR A 283 -17.12 -14.57 -18.55
N GLY A 284 -16.28 -14.58 -19.60
CA GLY A 284 -15.82 -15.79 -20.28
C GLY A 284 -14.78 -16.56 -19.47
N ASN A 285 -15.21 -17.45 -18.58
CA ASN A 285 -14.37 -18.20 -17.63
C ASN A 285 -13.62 -17.35 -16.59
N GLN A 286 -14.04 -16.09 -16.40
CA GLN A 286 -13.56 -15.23 -15.34
C GLN A 286 -14.56 -15.20 -14.18
N ARG A 287 -14.09 -14.88 -12.97
CA ARG A 287 -14.89 -14.85 -11.75
C ARG A 287 -14.81 -13.50 -11.01
N GLY A 288 -14.52 -12.42 -11.74
CA GLY A 288 -14.39 -11.07 -11.18
C GLY A 288 -13.42 -11.02 -10.00
N CYS A 289 -13.92 -10.63 -8.82
CA CYS A 289 -13.16 -10.57 -7.57
C CYS A 289 -12.75 -11.93 -6.98
N ASN A 290 -13.26 -13.03 -7.50
CA ASN A 290 -12.86 -14.39 -7.12
C ASN A 290 -11.78 -14.97 -8.04
N GLY A 291 -11.29 -14.15 -8.97
CA GLY A 291 -10.13 -14.42 -9.80
C GLY A 291 -10.44 -14.62 -11.28
N GLY A 292 -9.38 -14.56 -12.08
CA GLY A 292 -9.46 -14.64 -13.53
C GLY A 292 -8.12 -14.95 -14.18
N SER A 293 -8.18 -15.30 -15.47
CA SER A 293 -7.03 -15.62 -16.30
C SER A 293 -6.59 -14.42 -17.15
N ILE A 294 -5.29 -14.22 -17.27
CA ILE A 294 -4.73 -13.08 -18.00
C ILE A 294 -4.93 -13.21 -19.52
N ASP A 295 -4.93 -14.44 -20.05
CA ASP A 295 -5.18 -14.72 -21.47
C ASP A 295 -6.62 -14.41 -21.86
N GLY A 296 -7.58 -14.69 -20.97
CA GLY A 296 -8.97 -14.28 -21.15
C GLY A 296 -9.10 -12.76 -21.21
N ALA A 297 -8.44 -12.04 -20.31
CA ALA A 297 -8.48 -10.57 -20.25
C ALA A 297 -7.87 -9.91 -21.49
N TRP A 298 -6.71 -10.37 -21.96
CA TRP A 298 -6.11 -9.88 -23.20
C TRP A 298 -6.97 -10.18 -24.43
N ARG A 299 -7.59 -11.35 -24.48
CA ARG A 299 -8.56 -11.69 -25.53
C ARG A 299 -9.79 -10.78 -25.47
N TYR A 300 -10.28 -10.46 -24.29
CA TYR A 300 -11.39 -9.51 -24.12
C TYR A 300 -11.01 -8.12 -24.65
N LEU A 301 -9.83 -7.60 -24.29
CA LEU A 301 -9.30 -6.34 -24.84
C LEU A 301 -9.14 -6.36 -26.37
N THR A 302 -8.81 -7.52 -26.95
CA THR A 302 -8.67 -7.65 -28.41
C THR A 302 -10.03 -7.62 -29.12
N THR A 303 -11.04 -8.25 -28.52
CA THR A 303 -12.32 -8.55 -29.19
C THR A 303 -13.41 -7.51 -28.89
N HIS A 304 -13.54 -7.11 -27.63
CA HIS A 304 -14.57 -6.20 -27.13
C HIS A 304 -13.97 -4.83 -26.77
N GLY A 305 -12.77 -4.83 -26.19
CA GLY A 305 -12.17 -3.63 -25.62
C GLY A 305 -12.76 -3.25 -24.28
N VAL A 306 -12.26 -2.16 -23.70
CA VAL A 306 -12.74 -1.60 -22.43
C VAL A 306 -12.88 -0.09 -22.53
N VAL A 307 -13.75 0.48 -21.72
CA VAL A 307 -13.87 1.95 -21.59
C VAL A 307 -12.74 2.55 -20.74
N SER A 308 -12.64 3.88 -20.70
CA SER A 308 -11.71 4.58 -19.80
C SER A 308 -12.09 4.38 -18.33
N TYR A 309 -11.10 4.54 -17.45
CA TYR A 309 -11.33 4.56 -16.00
C TYR A 309 -12.34 5.66 -15.61
N ALA A 310 -12.30 6.82 -16.26
CA ALA A 310 -13.24 7.91 -16.02
C ALA A 310 -14.69 7.49 -16.34
N CYS A 311 -14.90 6.71 -17.41
CA CYS A 311 -16.21 6.20 -17.81
C CYS A 311 -16.76 5.17 -16.82
N TYR A 312 -15.92 4.22 -16.38
CA TYR A 312 -16.31 3.18 -15.43
C TYR A 312 -15.25 2.98 -14.33
N PRO A 313 -15.30 3.78 -13.25
CA PRO A 313 -14.30 3.73 -12.18
C PRO A 313 -14.26 2.42 -11.41
N SER A 314 -13.11 2.09 -10.82
CA SER A 314 -12.96 0.90 -9.96
C SER A 314 -13.90 0.93 -8.75
N PHE A 315 -14.51 -0.22 -8.45
CA PHE A 315 -15.51 -0.42 -7.39
C PHE A 315 -16.78 0.42 -7.54
N TRP A 316 -17.11 0.83 -8.76
CA TRP A 316 -18.36 1.52 -9.06
C TRP A 316 -19.57 0.73 -8.54
N LYS A 317 -20.36 1.37 -7.66
CA LYS A 317 -21.57 0.82 -7.02
C LYS A 317 -21.39 -0.52 -6.29
N HIS A 318 -20.15 -1.00 -6.09
CA HIS A 318 -19.88 -2.24 -5.37
C HIS A 318 -19.75 -2.01 -3.87
N HIS A 319 -20.62 -2.64 -3.09
CA HIS A 319 -20.30 -3.00 -1.71
C HIS A 319 -19.38 -4.24 -1.75
N LEU A 320 -18.14 -4.09 -1.28
CA LEU A 320 -17.03 -5.06 -1.37
C LEU A 320 -17.30 -6.44 -0.73
N ASP A 321 -18.50 -6.69 -0.19
CA ASP A 321 -18.85 -7.85 0.63
C ASP A 321 -20.02 -8.70 0.10
N SER A 322 -20.72 -8.30 -0.98
CA SER A 322 -21.85 -9.12 -1.51
C SER A 322 -21.54 -9.73 -2.90
N PRO A 323 -21.46 -11.07 -3.02
CA PRO A 323 -21.23 -11.77 -4.29
C PRO A 323 -22.36 -11.62 -5.33
N SER A 324 -23.51 -11.06 -4.94
CA SER A 324 -24.74 -11.04 -5.75
C SER A 324 -24.83 -9.91 -6.78
N GLU A 325 -23.87 -8.98 -6.82
CA GLU A 325 -23.98 -7.76 -7.63
C GLU A 325 -22.76 -7.49 -8.53
N ASN A 326 -22.12 -8.52 -9.10
CA ASN A 326 -21.23 -8.32 -10.26
C ASN A 326 -22.06 -8.06 -11.52
N GLN A 327 -22.79 -6.95 -11.52
CA GLN A 327 -23.52 -6.48 -12.68
C GLN A 327 -22.57 -5.71 -13.61
N CYS A 328 -22.62 -6.04 -14.89
CA CYS A 328 -21.97 -5.26 -15.94
C CYS A 328 -22.87 -4.09 -16.33
N TYR A 329 -22.38 -2.86 -16.12
CA TYR A 329 -23.11 -1.63 -16.47
C TYR A 329 -22.72 -1.04 -17.84
N VAL A 330 -21.83 -1.73 -18.57
CA VAL A 330 -21.34 -1.29 -19.87
C VAL A 330 -21.57 -2.38 -20.90
N SER A 331 -22.28 -2.08 -21.98
CA SER A 331 -22.44 -3.03 -23.08
C SER A 331 -21.41 -2.73 -24.17
N SER A 332 -20.44 -3.65 -24.34
CA SER A 332 -19.47 -3.66 -25.43
C SER A 332 -19.78 -4.82 -26.38
N GLU A 333 -19.87 -4.54 -27.67
CA GLU A 333 -20.04 -5.57 -28.70
C GLU A 333 -18.76 -5.79 -29.49
N TYR A 334 -18.60 -7.00 -30.02
CA TYR A 334 -17.48 -7.34 -30.89
C TYR A 334 -17.39 -6.36 -32.06
N GLY A 335 -16.20 -5.80 -32.28
CA GLY A 335 -15.97 -4.94 -33.45
C GLY A 335 -16.35 -3.46 -33.25
N LYS A 336 -17.08 -3.08 -32.20
CA LYS A 336 -17.54 -1.68 -32.01
C LYS A 336 -16.50 -0.78 -31.33
N ASN A 337 -16.49 0.49 -31.72
CA ASN A 337 -15.59 1.52 -31.16
C ASN A 337 -16.17 2.26 -29.95
N HIS A 338 -17.46 2.09 -29.68
CA HIS A 338 -18.19 2.74 -28.59
C HIS A 338 -19.15 1.73 -27.98
N THR A 339 -19.52 1.96 -26.73
CA THR A 339 -20.53 1.15 -26.04
C THR A 339 -21.93 1.47 -26.57
N ASN A 340 -22.88 0.55 -26.37
CA ASN A 340 -24.26 0.73 -26.81
C ASN A 340 -25.05 1.76 -25.99
N GLY A 341 -24.51 2.20 -24.85
CA GLY A 341 -25.12 3.18 -23.95
C GLY A 341 -24.09 4.15 -23.39
N PRO A 342 -24.52 5.08 -22.52
CA PRO A 342 -23.62 6.03 -21.86
C PRO A 342 -22.73 5.33 -20.83
N CYS A 343 -21.72 6.06 -20.38
CA CYS A 343 -20.88 5.65 -19.26
C CYS A 343 -21.67 5.50 -17.96
N PRO A 344 -21.32 4.53 -17.10
CA PRO A 344 -21.87 4.45 -15.75
C PRO A 344 -21.62 5.75 -14.96
N ASN A 345 -20.43 6.33 -15.09
CA ASN A 345 -20.14 7.66 -14.58
C ASN A 345 -20.76 8.73 -15.49
N ALA A 346 -21.81 9.40 -15.01
CA ALA A 346 -22.52 10.44 -15.75
C ALA A 346 -21.70 11.72 -15.99
N LEU A 347 -20.51 11.87 -15.37
CA LEU A 347 -19.59 12.98 -15.60
C LEU A 347 -18.67 12.75 -16.81
N GLU A 348 -18.64 11.53 -17.35
CA GLU A 348 -17.83 11.18 -18.51
C GLU A 348 -18.74 10.96 -19.71
N ASP A 349 -18.63 11.83 -20.71
CA ASP A 349 -19.40 11.73 -21.93
C ASP A 349 -18.81 10.70 -22.91
N SER A 350 -17.49 10.46 -22.84
CA SER A 350 -16.80 9.56 -23.77
C SER A 350 -17.05 8.10 -23.42
N ASN A 351 -17.86 7.45 -24.23
CA ASN A 351 -18.16 6.02 -24.13
C ASN A 351 -17.29 5.16 -25.07
N ARG A 352 -16.11 5.67 -25.42
CA ARG A 352 -15.14 5.05 -26.33
C ARG A 352 -14.61 3.73 -25.76
N LEU A 353 -14.49 2.74 -26.63
CA LEU A 353 -13.85 1.45 -26.34
C LEU A 353 -12.41 1.44 -26.84
N TYR A 354 -11.48 1.16 -25.93
CA TYR A 354 -10.07 0.96 -26.19
C TYR A 354 -9.79 -0.53 -26.44
N ARG A 355 -9.18 -0.83 -27.58
CA ARG A 355 -8.86 -2.19 -28.00
C ARG A 355 -7.37 -2.35 -28.27
N CYS A 356 -6.86 -3.53 -27.93
CA CYS A 356 -5.48 -3.90 -28.22
C CYS A 356 -5.42 -4.78 -29.47
N GLY A 357 -4.27 -4.79 -30.14
CA GLY A 357 -3.98 -5.80 -31.16
C GLY A 357 -3.85 -7.20 -30.55
N SER A 358 -3.47 -8.18 -31.38
CA SER A 358 -3.24 -9.55 -30.93
C SER A 358 -2.20 -9.61 -29.80
N HIS A 359 -2.56 -10.24 -28.70
CA HIS A 359 -1.67 -10.49 -27.57
C HIS A 359 -0.75 -11.69 -27.86
N TYR A 360 0.40 -11.73 -27.19
CA TYR A 360 1.39 -12.79 -27.34
C TYR A 360 2.17 -13.01 -26.05
N ARG A 361 2.81 -14.18 -25.96
CA ARG A 361 3.69 -14.53 -24.86
C ARG A 361 5.13 -14.10 -25.16
N VAL A 362 5.76 -13.40 -24.23
CA VAL A 362 7.21 -13.18 -24.24
C VAL A 362 7.90 -14.43 -23.68
N SER A 363 9.04 -14.79 -24.26
CA SER A 363 9.89 -15.87 -23.77
C SER A 363 10.27 -15.64 -22.29
N SER A 364 10.51 -16.72 -21.55
CA SER A 364 10.98 -16.64 -20.16
C SER A 364 12.47 -16.30 -20.03
N LYS A 365 13.15 -16.01 -21.15
CA LYS A 365 14.54 -15.58 -21.17
C LYS A 365 14.64 -14.11 -20.76
N GLU A 366 15.52 -13.81 -19.80
CA GLU A 366 15.73 -12.46 -19.23
C GLU A 366 15.91 -11.40 -20.31
N THR A 367 16.82 -11.63 -21.27
CA THR A 367 17.11 -10.69 -22.37
C THR A 367 15.92 -10.40 -23.26
N ASP A 368 15.03 -11.37 -23.48
CA ASP A 368 13.87 -11.21 -24.35
C ASP A 368 12.81 -10.34 -23.66
N ILE A 369 12.68 -10.47 -22.33
CA ILE A 369 11.82 -9.61 -21.51
C ILE A 369 12.39 -8.19 -21.46
N MET A 370 13.71 -8.04 -21.28
CA MET A 370 14.39 -6.75 -21.30
C MET A 370 14.21 -6.02 -22.64
N GLU A 371 14.39 -6.73 -23.75
CA GLU A 371 14.19 -6.23 -25.10
C GLU A 371 12.75 -5.75 -25.33
N GLU A 372 11.77 -6.57 -24.94
CA GLU A 372 10.35 -6.22 -25.09
C GLU A 372 9.97 -4.98 -24.28
N ILE A 373 10.46 -4.88 -23.03
CA ILE A 373 10.19 -3.72 -22.17
C ILE A 373 10.81 -2.45 -22.76
N MET A 374 12.07 -2.51 -23.20
CA MET A 374 12.76 -1.35 -23.79
C MET A 374 12.14 -0.90 -25.11
N ALA A 375 11.67 -1.84 -25.93
CA ALA A 375 11.15 -1.53 -27.26
C ALA A 375 9.68 -1.10 -27.24
N LYS A 376 8.86 -1.68 -26.35
CA LYS A 376 7.40 -1.56 -26.40
C LYS A 376 6.74 -1.19 -25.07
N GLY A 377 7.53 -0.89 -24.04
CA GLY A 377 7.01 -0.53 -22.72
C GLY A 377 6.64 -1.72 -21.83
N PRO A 378 6.07 -1.46 -20.65
CA PRO A 378 5.82 -2.46 -19.60
C PRO A 378 5.14 -3.74 -20.09
N VAL A 379 5.43 -4.86 -19.43
CA VAL A 379 4.79 -6.15 -19.71
C VAL A 379 4.05 -6.67 -18.50
N GLN A 380 3.08 -7.56 -18.70
CA GLN A 380 2.42 -8.25 -17.60
C GLN A 380 3.22 -9.51 -17.24
N ALA A 381 3.47 -9.72 -15.95
CA ALA A 381 4.13 -10.91 -15.43
C ALA A 381 3.24 -11.65 -14.44
N ILE A 382 3.37 -12.98 -14.41
CA ILE A 382 2.76 -13.82 -13.38
C ILE A 382 3.86 -14.21 -12.39
N MET A 383 3.59 -14.06 -11.10
CA MET A 383 4.47 -14.50 -10.02
C MET A 383 3.75 -15.38 -9.00
N LYS A 384 4.52 -16.22 -8.31
CA LYS A 384 4.06 -16.93 -7.12
C LYS A 384 4.25 -16.02 -5.91
N VAL A 385 3.16 -15.72 -5.22
CA VAL A 385 3.16 -14.95 -3.98
C VAL A 385 3.06 -15.91 -2.81
N TYR A 386 4.06 -15.88 -1.95
CA TYR A 386 4.11 -16.65 -0.71
C TYR A 386 3.57 -15.83 0.45
N GLU A 387 3.32 -16.49 1.57
CA GLU A 387 2.75 -15.87 2.77
C GLU A 387 3.60 -14.74 3.39
N ASP A 388 4.91 -14.74 3.19
CA ASP A 388 5.83 -13.70 3.68
C ASP A 388 5.84 -12.44 2.80
N PHE A 389 5.50 -12.54 1.52
CA PHE A 389 5.48 -11.39 0.61
C PHE A 389 4.47 -10.31 1.02
N PHE A 390 3.39 -10.68 1.72
CA PHE A 390 2.42 -9.72 2.27
C PHE A 390 3.03 -8.74 3.28
N LEU A 391 4.21 -9.08 3.81
CA LEU A 391 4.93 -8.29 4.80
C LEU A 391 6.08 -7.50 4.16
N TYR A 392 6.32 -7.62 2.86
CA TYR A 392 7.42 -6.95 2.16
C TYR A 392 7.37 -5.43 2.31
N LYS A 393 8.47 -4.84 2.79
CA LYS A 393 8.67 -3.39 2.91
C LYS A 393 9.69 -2.83 1.91
N GLU A 394 10.90 -3.38 1.92
CA GLU A 394 12.03 -2.86 1.13
C GLU A 394 13.09 -3.92 0.86
N GLY A 395 13.92 -3.70 -0.15
CA GLY A 395 15.03 -4.57 -0.56
C GLY A 395 14.71 -5.42 -1.79
N ILE A 396 15.47 -6.49 -2.01
CA ILE A 396 15.21 -7.44 -3.11
C ILE A 396 14.50 -8.65 -2.51
N TYR A 397 13.19 -8.76 -2.75
CA TYR A 397 12.40 -9.86 -2.22
C TYR A 397 12.92 -11.21 -2.71
N ARG A 398 13.06 -12.15 -1.76
CA ARG A 398 13.28 -13.57 -1.98
C ARG A 398 12.47 -14.33 -0.95
N HIS A 399 11.76 -15.37 -1.37
CA HIS A 399 10.96 -16.17 -0.45
C HIS A 399 11.84 -16.73 0.68
N SER A 400 11.43 -16.48 1.91
CA SER A 400 12.15 -16.88 3.11
C SER A 400 11.88 -18.35 3.38
N TYR A 401 12.91 -19.20 3.45
CA TYR A 401 12.74 -20.65 3.66
C TYR A 401 12.04 -21.01 4.99
N LYS A 402 12.06 -20.12 5.98
CA LYS A 402 11.31 -20.28 7.24
C LYS A 402 9.88 -19.79 7.18
N ALA A 403 9.51 -19.07 6.12
CA ALA A 403 8.10 -18.84 5.83
C ALA A 403 7.48 -20.15 5.32
N GLY A 404 6.18 -20.30 5.50
CA GLY A 404 5.42 -21.44 5.00
C GLY A 404 5.47 -21.53 3.48
N SER A 405 5.29 -22.74 2.97
CA SER A 405 5.34 -23.05 1.54
C SER A 405 4.02 -22.76 0.80
N LYS A 406 3.02 -22.20 1.48
CA LYS A 406 1.75 -21.85 0.86
C LYS A 406 1.96 -20.65 -0.07
N TRP A 407 1.53 -20.79 -1.31
CA TRP A 407 1.58 -19.72 -2.31
C TRP A 407 0.34 -19.72 -3.17
N LYS A 408 0.07 -18.57 -3.80
CA LYS A 408 -0.94 -18.43 -4.84
C LYS A 408 -0.41 -17.53 -5.95
N THR A 409 -0.99 -17.67 -7.13
CA THR A 409 -0.60 -16.91 -8.32
C THR A 409 -1.13 -15.47 -8.25
N HIS A 410 -0.29 -14.53 -8.65
CA HIS A 410 -0.59 -13.11 -8.75
C HIS A 410 -0.01 -12.55 -10.05
N SER A 411 -0.62 -11.51 -10.61
CA SER A 411 -0.10 -10.85 -11.81
C SER A 411 0.19 -9.39 -11.52
N VAL A 412 1.26 -8.90 -12.12
CA VAL A 412 1.86 -7.58 -11.85
C VAL A 412 2.26 -6.90 -13.16
N LYS A 413 2.42 -5.57 -13.11
CA LYS A 413 2.98 -4.79 -14.21
C LYS A 413 4.50 -4.66 -14.04
N LEU A 414 5.26 -5.32 -14.91
CA LEU A 414 6.72 -5.30 -14.90
C LEU A 414 7.23 -4.06 -15.64
N LEU A 415 7.98 -3.19 -14.94
CA LEU A 415 8.42 -1.88 -15.44
C LEU A 415 9.87 -1.86 -15.92
N GLY A 416 10.71 -2.75 -15.42
CA GLY A 416 12.13 -2.71 -15.69
C GLY A 416 12.94 -3.54 -14.70
N TRP A 417 14.25 -3.31 -14.67
CA TRP A 417 15.21 -4.11 -13.92
C TRP A 417 16.35 -3.25 -13.39
N GLY A 418 17.13 -3.84 -12.50
CA GLY A 418 18.37 -3.24 -12.03
C GLY A 418 19.27 -4.25 -11.37
N SER A 419 20.41 -3.76 -10.88
CA SER A 419 21.28 -4.51 -9.98
C SER A 419 21.66 -3.65 -8.78
N LEU A 420 21.75 -4.28 -7.60
CA LEU A 420 22.25 -3.66 -6.37
C LEU A 420 23.50 -4.41 -5.88
N PRO A 421 24.47 -3.71 -5.26
CA PRO A 421 25.59 -4.38 -4.63
C PRO A 421 25.10 -5.26 -3.46
N GLY A 422 25.42 -6.55 -3.53
CA GLY A 422 25.15 -7.51 -2.46
C GLY A 422 26.21 -7.47 -1.36
N LYS A 423 25.97 -8.18 -0.25
CA LYS A 423 26.84 -8.21 0.93
C LYS A 423 28.29 -8.64 0.65
N ASN A 424 28.50 -9.47 -0.36
CA ASN A 424 29.82 -9.99 -0.73
C ASN A 424 30.45 -9.23 -1.92
N GLY A 425 29.92 -8.05 -2.27
CA GLY A 425 30.32 -7.30 -3.48
C GLY A 425 29.78 -7.88 -4.79
N GLN A 426 29.10 -9.03 -4.76
CA GLN A 426 28.39 -9.58 -5.92
C GLN A 426 27.14 -8.75 -6.22
N LYS A 427 26.95 -8.38 -7.49
CA LYS A 427 25.74 -7.69 -7.95
C LYS A 427 24.53 -8.62 -7.86
N GLN A 428 23.48 -8.15 -7.20
CA GLN A 428 22.19 -8.83 -7.14
C GLN A 428 21.22 -8.17 -8.11
N LYS A 429 20.82 -8.92 -9.12
CA LYS A 429 19.80 -8.47 -10.08
C LYS A 429 18.41 -8.48 -9.45
N PHE A 430 17.56 -7.57 -9.89
CA PHE A 430 16.17 -7.50 -9.50
C PHE A 430 15.30 -7.02 -10.66
N TRP A 431 14.02 -7.36 -10.56
CA TRP A 431 12.96 -6.83 -11.40
C TRP A 431 12.16 -5.78 -10.61
N ALA A 432 11.85 -4.65 -11.25
CA ALA A 432 10.97 -3.62 -10.71
C ALA A 432 9.57 -3.79 -11.31
N PHE A 433 8.56 -3.92 -10.47
CA PHE A 433 7.17 -4.06 -10.88
C PHE A 433 6.24 -3.22 -10.00
N LEU A 434 5.08 -2.86 -10.54
CA LEU A 434 3.96 -2.31 -9.77
C LEU A 434 3.01 -3.44 -9.41
N ASN A 435 2.66 -3.48 -8.12
CA ASN A 435 1.69 -4.39 -7.53
C ASN A 435 0.29 -3.78 -7.55
#